data_AF-A0A1H4GJT8-F1
#
_entry.id   AF-A0A1H4GJT8-F1
#
_cell.length_a   1.000
_cell.length_b   1.000
_cell.length_c   1.000
_cell.angle_alpha   90.00
_cell.angle_beta   90.00
_cell.angle_gamma   90.00
#
_symmetry.space_group_name_H-M   'P 1'
#
loop_
_entity.id
_entity.type
_entity.pdbx_description
1 polymer ?
#
loop_
_entity_poly.entity_id
_entity_poly.type
_entity_poly.pdbx_seq_one_letter_code
_entity_poly.pdbx_strand_id
1 'polypeptide(L)'
;MGCDVVGGRIISEYSNSPSRKYHLKDVGYRYLVSRLESHLDPCSFDPWPRHFQCFGPSTAVKCSIYEKAGRLPVLPFLEDENFRKALLRVDARIRRSPHVKVYTSSRESGQVDFGFSIQLNEWTKMNLEGKKMLVEPAGSLIIKFNAKKLLRELFTDYLLGNQLNIRQLKQLAISLFLEEEWLRFKITTASYFGALWEETELAISLQKWEEQHPDVHVDTAIGHLRTLLNTKQLA
;
A
#
# COMPACT_ATOMS: atom_id res chain seq x y z
N MET A 1 -20.02 -13.57 -3.69
CA MET A 1 -20.04 -12.20 -3.12
C MET A 1 -19.18 -11.30 -3.99
N GLY A 2 -19.62 -10.06 -4.27
CA GLY A 2 -18.90 -9.11 -5.12
C GLY A 2 -18.07 -8.08 -4.34
N CYS A 3 -17.11 -7.44 -5.01
CA CYS A 3 -16.32 -6.32 -4.47
C CYS A 3 -17.09 -5.00 -4.51
N ASP A 4 -16.60 -4.00 -3.79
CA ASP A 4 -17.17 -2.65 -3.72
C ASP A 4 -16.45 -1.66 -4.62
N VAL A 5 -15.16 -1.92 -4.83
CA VAL A 5 -14.25 -1.13 -5.66
C VAL A 5 -13.46 -2.10 -6.55
N VAL A 6 -13.28 -1.73 -7.82
CA VAL A 6 -12.36 -2.41 -8.74
C VAL A 6 -11.28 -1.42 -9.15
N GLY A 7 -10.02 -1.77 -8.89
CA GLY A 7 -8.86 -1.09 -9.44
C GLY A 7 -8.31 -1.87 -10.63
N GLY A 8 -8.31 -1.26 -11.81
CA GLY A 8 -7.72 -1.81 -13.02
C GLY A 8 -6.21 -1.59 -13.08
N ARG A 9 -5.51 -2.51 -13.74
CA ARG A 9 -4.09 -2.41 -14.01
C ARG A 9 -3.84 -1.37 -15.09
N ILE A 10 -3.11 -0.31 -14.75
CA ILE A 10 -2.69 0.71 -15.70
C ILE A 10 -1.45 0.22 -16.44
N ILE A 11 -1.56 0.19 -17.76
CA ILE A 11 -0.48 -0.16 -18.67
C ILE A 11 -0.16 1.10 -19.48
N SER A 12 1.05 1.63 -19.29
CA SER A 12 1.57 2.72 -20.09
C SER A 12 2.04 2.20 -21.44
N GLU A 13 1.82 2.97 -22.49
CA GLU A 13 2.48 2.76 -23.78
C GLU A 13 4.00 2.79 -23.64
N TYR A 14 4.67 1.99 -24.48
CA TYR A 14 6.11 1.90 -24.51
C TYR A 14 6.73 3.21 -25.00
N SER A 15 7.56 3.84 -24.18
CA SER A 15 8.42 4.95 -24.58
C SER A 15 9.88 4.57 -24.33
N ASN A 16 10.80 5.08 -25.16
CA ASN A 16 12.25 5.00 -24.90
C ASN A 16 12.72 6.11 -23.94
N SER A 17 11.85 6.58 -23.04
CA SER A 17 12.16 7.68 -22.15
C SER A 17 13.28 7.30 -21.17
N PRO A 18 14.14 8.26 -20.76
CA PRO A 18 15.16 8.00 -19.75
C PRO A 18 14.58 7.54 -18.39
N SER A 19 13.33 7.88 -18.09
CA SER A 19 12.62 7.45 -16.88
C SER A 19 12.23 5.98 -16.85
N ARG A 20 12.20 5.30 -18.01
CA ARG A 20 11.70 3.92 -18.15
C ARG A 20 12.35 2.95 -17.17
N LYS A 21 13.67 3.04 -16.98
CA LYS A 21 14.42 2.14 -16.10
C LYS A 21 13.92 2.22 -14.65
N TYR A 22 13.74 3.42 -14.13
CA TYR A 22 13.26 3.64 -12.76
C TYR A 22 11.78 3.31 -12.63
N HIS A 23 10.98 3.67 -13.64
CA HIS A 23 9.56 3.29 -13.68
C HIS A 23 9.37 1.77 -13.57
N LEU A 24 10.10 0.98 -14.37
CA LEU A 24 9.99 -0.48 -14.33
C LEU A 24 10.49 -1.08 -13.00
N LYS A 25 11.49 -0.45 -12.37
CA LYS A 25 11.97 -0.84 -11.03
C LYS A 25 10.91 -0.56 -9.96
N ASP A 26 10.27 0.61 -9.98
CA ASP A 26 9.16 0.96 -9.09
C ASP A 26 7.99 -0.03 -9.23
N VAL A 27 7.52 -0.24 -10.47
CA VAL A 27 6.43 -1.17 -10.76
C VAL A 27 6.79 -2.60 -10.32
N GLY A 28 8.02 -3.04 -10.59
CA GLY A 28 8.51 -4.36 -10.20
C GLY A 28 8.58 -4.54 -8.68
N TYR A 29 9.13 -3.54 -7.98
CA TYR A 29 9.19 -3.52 -6.52
C TYR A 29 7.78 -3.56 -5.92
N ARG A 30 6.89 -2.62 -6.27
CA ARG A 30 5.53 -2.54 -5.72
C ARG A 30 4.67 -3.76 -6.02
N TYR A 31 4.88 -4.41 -7.18
CA TYR A 31 4.24 -5.69 -7.48
C TYR A 31 4.70 -6.80 -6.53
N LEU A 32 6.01 -6.91 -6.28
CA LEU A 32 6.54 -7.89 -5.33
C LEU A 32 6.10 -7.61 -3.89
N VAL A 33 6.02 -6.34 -3.48
CA VAL A 33 5.45 -5.93 -2.19
C VAL A 33 3.98 -6.35 -2.07
N SER A 34 3.16 -6.11 -3.11
CA SER A 34 1.76 -6.53 -3.13
C SER A 34 1.59 -8.06 -3.06
N ARG A 35 2.51 -8.81 -3.66
CA ARG A 35 2.56 -10.27 -3.56
C ARG A 35 2.92 -10.72 -2.15
N LEU A 36 3.96 -10.12 -1.55
CA LEU A 36 4.35 -10.40 -0.18
C LEU A 36 3.20 -10.15 0.80
N GLU A 37 2.53 -8.99 0.71
CA GLU A 37 1.35 -8.69 1.53
C GLU A 37 0.26 -9.74 1.33
N SER A 38 0.02 -10.21 0.10
CA SER A 38 -1.04 -11.20 -0.17
C SER A 38 -0.79 -12.57 0.48
N HIS A 39 0.47 -12.88 0.78
CA HIS A 39 0.85 -14.10 1.50
C HIS A 39 0.82 -13.90 3.02
N LEU A 40 1.26 -12.74 3.52
CA LEU A 40 1.34 -12.46 4.96
C LEU A 40 0.03 -11.98 5.60
N ASP A 41 -0.74 -11.12 4.92
CA ASP A 41 -2.08 -10.63 5.31
C ASP A 41 -3.09 -10.93 4.19
N PRO A 42 -3.49 -12.22 4.02
CA PRO A 42 -4.39 -12.61 2.93
C PRO A 42 -5.76 -11.95 3.06
N CYS A 43 -6.24 -11.35 1.97
CA CYS A 43 -7.55 -10.72 1.89
C CYS A 43 -8.49 -11.53 0.97
N SER A 44 -9.63 -11.98 1.52
CA SER A 44 -10.61 -12.79 0.78
C SER A 44 -11.23 -12.06 -0.42
N PHE A 45 -11.34 -10.73 -0.36
CA PHE A 45 -11.89 -9.91 -1.45
C PHE A 45 -10.83 -9.44 -2.45
N ASP A 46 -9.54 -9.64 -2.13
CA ASP A 46 -8.43 -9.29 -3.01
C ASP A 46 -7.36 -10.38 -3.02
N PRO A 47 -7.71 -11.62 -3.45
CA PRO A 47 -6.77 -12.74 -3.44
C PRO A 47 -5.69 -12.59 -4.51
N TRP A 48 -4.57 -13.30 -4.33
CA TRP A 48 -3.60 -13.49 -5.40
C TRP A 48 -4.21 -14.30 -6.56
N PRO A 49 -3.92 -14.00 -7.85
CA PRO A 49 -3.06 -12.92 -8.35
C PRO A 49 -3.73 -11.54 -8.27
N ARG A 50 -2.92 -10.52 -7.93
CA ARG A 50 -3.33 -9.11 -7.83
C ARG A 50 -2.20 -8.15 -8.19
N HIS A 51 -2.53 -6.86 -8.35
CA HIS A 51 -1.55 -5.77 -8.47
C HIS A 51 -1.71 -4.74 -7.35
N PHE A 52 -0.85 -3.72 -7.34
CA PHE A 52 -0.87 -2.65 -6.33
C PHE A 52 -1.73 -1.44 -6.72
N GLN A 53 -2.02 -1.27 -8.02
CA GLN A 53 -2.71 -0.08 -8.54
C GLN A 53 -4.19 0.00 -8.18
N CYS A 54 -4.66 1.20 -7.85
CA CYS A 54 -6.07 1.59 -7.72
C CYS A 54 -6.12 3.12 -7.75
N PHE A 55 -5.83 3.70 -8.93
CA PHE A 55 -5.55 5.13 -9.11
C PHE A 55 -6.36 5.69 -10.27
N GLY A 56 -6.68 6.99 -10.19
CA GLY A 56 -7.43 7.78 -11.17
C GLY A 56 -8.37 6.99 -12.09
N PRO A 57 -8.09 6.95 -13.41
CA PRO A 57 -9.03 6.43 -14.43
C PRO A 57 -9.24 4.91 -14.36
N SER A 58 -8.48 4.17 -13.55
CA SER A 58 -8.66 2.73 -13.43
C SER A 58 -9.57 2.29 -12.29
N THR A 59 -10.21 3.23 -11.59
CA THR A 59 -11.02 2.93 -10.40
C THR A 59 -12.52 3.00 -10.70
N ALA A 60 -13.24 1.93 -10.41
CA ALA A 60 -14.70 1.89 -10.41
C ALA A 60 -15.22 1.60 -9.00
N VAL A 61 -16.23 2.35 -8.55
CA VAL A 61 -16.76 2.31 -7.17
C VAL A 61 -18.28 2.23 -7.19
N LYS A 62 -18.88 1.41 -6.32
CA LYS A 62 -20.34 1.45 -6.09
C LYS A 62 -20.77 2.80 -5.53
N CYS A 63 -21.89 3.35 -6.02
CA CYS A 63 -22.40 4.65 -5.58
C CYS A 63 -22.55 4.74 -4.05
N SER A 64 -23.11 3.71 -3.39
CA SER A 64 -23.26 3.70 -1.93
C SER A 64 -21.93 3.79 -1.18
N ILE A 65 -20.85 3.24 -1.73
CA ILE A 65 -19.51 3.26 -1.14
C ILE A 65 -18.79 4.57 -1.45
N TYR A 66 -19.01 5.14 -2.64
CA TYR A 66 -18.57 6.48 -2.99
C TYR A 66 -19.12 7.52 -2.00
N GLU A 67 -20.40 7.43 -1.66
CA GLU A 67 -21.02 8.31 -0.66
C GLU A 67 -20.50 8.03 0.75
N LYS A 68 -20.42 6.75 1.16
CA LYS A 68 -19.90 6.36 2.47
C LYS A 68 -18.47 6.86 2.71
N ALA A 69 -17.63 6.84 1.68
CA ALA A 69 -16.25 7.29 1.74
C ALA A 69 -16.10 8.82 1.75
N GLY A 70 -17.20 9.59 1.65
CA GLY A 70 -17.15 11.04 1.63
C GLY A 70 -16.91 11.65 0.25
N ARG A 71 -17.14 10.88 -0.82
CA ARG A 71 -17.01 11.29 -2.23
C ARG A 71 -15.57 11.66 -2.62
N LEU A 72 -15.37 12.06 -3.88
CA LEU A 72 -14.07 12.53 -4.37
C LEU A 72 -13.80 13.93 -3.80
N PRO A 73 -12.66 14.16 -3.13
CA PRO A 73 -12.35 15.48 -2.59
C PRO A 73 -11.96 16.45 -3.71
N VAL A 74 -12.31 17.72 -3.56
CA VAL A 74 -11.89 18.79 -4.47
C VAL A 74 -10.51 19.28 -4.03
N LEU A 75 -9.46 18.63 -4.53
CA LEU A 75 -8.07 18.97 -4.25
C LEU A 75 -7.34 19.35 -5.56
N PRO A 76 -6.31 20.20 -5.50
CA PRO A 76 -5.52 20.56 -6.68
C PRO A 76 -4.70 19.39 -7.25
N PHE A 77 -4.38 18.39 -6.42
CA PHE A 77 -3.63 17.19 -6.80
C PHE A 77 -3.88 16.06 -5.80
N LEU A 78 -3.57 14.82 -6.21
CA LEU A 78 -3.68 13.60 -5.40
C LEU A 78 -5.11 13.32 -4.90
N GLU A 79 -6.12 13.82 -5.59
CA GLU A 79 -7.53 13.58 -5.27
C GLU A 79 -7.88 12.08 -5.32
N ASP A 80 -7.27 11.35 -6.24
CA ASP A 80 -7.46 9.91 -6.41
C ASP A 80 -6.83 9.10 -5.27
N GLU A 81 -5.62 9.47 -4.83
CA GLU A 81 -4.96 8.86 -3.69
C GLU A 81 -5.69 9.16 -2.38
N ASN A 82 -6.16 10.40 -2.18
CA ASN A 82 -6.97 10.77 -1.02
C ASN A 82 -8.30 10.01 -1.00
N PHE A 83 -8.94 9.86 -2.16
CA PHE A 83 -10.16 9.06 -2.27
C PHE A 83 -9.91 7.58 -2.05
N ARG A 84 -8.80 7.03 -2.55
CA ARG A 84 -8.37 5.64 -2.27
C ARG A 84 -8.17 5.42 -0.77
N LYS A 85 -7.54 6.35 -0.06
CA LYS A 85 -7.40 6.31 1.41
C LYS A 85 -8.76 6.37 2.10
N ALA A 86 -9.67 7.23 1.64
CA ALA A 86 -11.03 7.32 2.18
C ALA A 86 -11.83 6.02 2.00
N LEU A 87 -11.67 5.33 0.87
CA LEU A 87 -12.26 4.00 0.63
C LEU A 87 -11.71 2.95 1.62
N LEU A 88 -10.40 2.97 1.86
CA LEU A 88 -9.77 2.09 2.85
C LEU A 88 -10.28 2.38 4.26
N ARG A 89 -10.40 3.65 4.66
CA ARG A 89 -10.90 4.07 5.98
C ARG A 89 -12.29 3.53 6.33
N VAL A 90 -13.11 3.20 5.33
CA VAL A 90 -14.47 2.67 5.53
C VAL A 90 -14.57 1.15 5.27
N ASP A 91 -13.42 0.47 5.25
CA ASP A 91 -13.25 -0.97 4.96
C ASP A 91 -13.89 -1.41 3.63
N ALA A 92 -13.83 -0.55 2.60
CA ALA A 92 -14.34 -0.91 1.28
C ALA A 92 -13.60 -2.15 0.73
N ARG A 93 -14.35 -3.09 0.15
CA ARG A 93 -13.78 -4.30 -0.47
C ARG A 93 -13.18 -3.97 -1.83
N ILE A 94 -11.90 -3.60 -1.85
CA ILE A 94 -11.16 -3.24 -3.06
C ILE A 94 -10.57 -4.48 -3.73
N ARG A 95 -10.93 -4.73 -5.00
CA ARG A 95 -10.33 -5.79 -5.83
C ARG A 95 -9.36 -5.22 -6.85
N ARG A 96 -8.12 -5.71 -6.87
CA ARG A 96 -7.03 -5.29 -7.78
C ARG A 96 -6.67 -6.41 -8.76
N SER A 97 -7.64 -6.79 -9.59
CA SER A 97 -7.54 -7.93 -10.50
C SER A 97 -6.63 -7.62 -11.69
N PRO A 98 -5.64 -8.47 -12.03
CA PRO A 98 -4.76 -8.25 -13.19
C PRO A 98 -5.47 -8.38 -14.54
N HIS A 99 -6.72 -8.85 -14.54
CA HIS A 99 -7.55 -9.04 -15.73
C HIS A 99 -8.20 -7.74 -16.21
N VAL A 100 -8.43 -6.79 -15.30
CA VAL A 100 -8.96 -5.47 -15.66
C VAL A 100 -7.77 -4.60 -16.04
N LYS A 101 -7.75 -4.08 -17.27
CA LYS A 101 -6.63 -3.31 -17.82
C LYS A 101 -7.12 -1.98 -18.36
N VAL A 102 -6.35 -0.94 -18.09
CA VAL A 102 -6.54 0.39 -18.66
C VAL A 102 -5.24 0.78 -19.35
N TYR A 103 -5.35 1.22 -20.60
CA TYR A 103 -4.21 1.68 -21.39
C TYR A 103 -4.16 3.20 -21.35
N THR A 104 -2.99 3.76 -21.08
CA THR A 104 -2.77 5.21 -21.05
C THR A 104 -1.58 5.58 -21.92
N SER A 105 -1.70 6.71 -22.62
CA SER A 105 -0.58 7.33 -23.33
C SER A 105 0.46 7.85 -22.34
N SER A 106 1.74 7.67 -22.64
CA SER A 106 2.89 8.19 -21.88
C SER A 106 3.17 9.65 -22.22
N ARG A 107 2.19 10.54 -21.98
CA ARG A 107 2.39 11.99 -22.16
C ARG A 107 3.30 12.52 -21.05
N GLU A 108 4.44 13.09 -21.44
CA GLU A 108 5.40 13.71 -20.51
C GLU A 108 4.99 15.14 -20.10
N SER A 109 4.09 15.79 -20.85
CA SER A 109 3.53 17.10 -20.53
C SER A 109 2.22 16.99 -19.73
N GLY A 110 2.34 16.98 -18.41
CA GLY A 110 1.21 17.22 -17.50
C GLY A 110 1.03 18.71 -17.21
N GLN A 111 -0.21 19.18 -17.06
CA GLN A 111 -0.53 20.56 -16.65
C GLN A 111 -0.64 20.72 -15.12
N VAL A 112 -0.27 19.69 -14.35
CA VAL A 112 -0.43 19.65 -12.89
C VAL A 112 0.93 19.62 -12.19
N ASP A 113 1.01 20.32 -11.06
CA ASP A 113 2.23 20.47 -10.26
C ASP A 113 2.65 19.18 -9.54
N PHE A 114 1.77 18.18 -9.48
CA PHE A 114 2.02 16.89 -8.86
C PHE A 114 1.27 15.76 -9.59
N GLY A 115 1.93 14.63 -9.87
CA GLY A 115 1.32 13.50 -10.59
C GLY A 115 2.33 12.61 -11.30
N PHE A 116 1.83 11.67 -12.12
CA PHE A 116 2.68 10.68 -12.81
C PHE A 116 3.72 11.31 -13.75
N SER A 117 3.38 12.43 -14.41
CA SER A 117 4.33 13.19 -15.24
C SER A 117 5.51 13.77 -14.45
N ILE A 118 5.25 14.27 -13.24
CA ILE A 118 6.30 14.76 -12.33
C ILE A 118 7.21 13.61 -11.90
N GLN A 119 6.64 12.45 -11.55
CA GLN A 119 7.43 11.26 -11.20
C GLN A 119 8.30 10.77 -12.37
N LEU A 120 7.79 10.84 -13.61
CA LEU A 120 8.59 10.55 -14.81
C LEU A 120 9.74 11.55 -14.98
N ASN A 121 9.52 12.83 -14.69
CA ASN A 121 10.58 13.85 -14.74
C ASN A 121 11.66 13.62 -13.67
N GLU A 122 11.26 13.27 -12.44
CA GLU A 122 12.17 12.91 -11.36
C GLU A 122 13.02 11.70 -11.73
N TRP A 123 12.40 10.64 -12.25
CA TRP A 123 13.11 9.45 -12.72
C TRP A 123 14.04 9.73 -13.90
N THR A 124 13.66 10.63 -14.81
CA THR A 124 14.54 11.10 -15.88
C THR A 124 15.77 11.77 -15.29
N LYS A 125 15.59 12.70 -14.35
CA LYS A 125 16.68 13.38 -13.64
C LYS A 125 17.58 12.40 -12.89
N MET A 126 17.00 11.45 -12.15
CA MET A 126 17.76 10.41 -11.45
C MET A 126 18.60 9.57 -12.39
N ASN A 127 18.05 9.23 -13.56
CA ASN A 127 18.78 8.46 -14.57
C ASN A 127 19.95 9.25 -15.15
N LEU A 128 19.75 10.52 -15.48
CA LEU A 128 20.80 11.40 -16.02
C LEU A 128 21.91 11.68 -14.99
N GLU A 129 21.56 11.79 -13.71
CA GLU A 129 22.50 12.04 -12.61
C GLU A 129 23.11 10.76 -12.01
N GLY A 130 22.72 9.58 -12.48
CA GLY A 130 23.17 8.30 -11.93
C GLY A 130 22.74 8.05 -10.47
N LYS A 131 21.65 8.68 -10.01
CA LYS A 131 21.16 8.59 -8.64
C LYS A 131 20.60 7.21 -8.32
N LYS A 132 20.81 6.76 -7.09
CA LYS A 132 20.26 5.50 -6.58
C LYS A 132 18.77 5.65 -6.25
N MET A 133 17.96 4.67 -6.62
CA MET A 133 16.58 4.56 -6.13
C MET A 133 16.59 3.76 -4.84
N LEU A 134 16.18 4.41 -3.75
CA LEU A 134 16.08 3.84 -2.42
C LEU A 134 14.63 3.48 -2.12
N VAL A 135 14.42 2.34 -1.48
CA VAL A 135 13.10 1.82 -1.12
C VAL A 135 13.19 1.05 0.19
N GLU A 136 12.03 0.91 0.84
CA GLU A 136 11.89 0.15 2.07
C GLU A 136 12.38 -1.32 1.89
N PRO A 137 13.19 -1.86 2.82
CA PRO A 137 13.71 -3.22 2.70
C PRO A 137 12.65 -4.30 2.95
N ALA A 138 12.87 -5.50 2.39
CA ALA A 138 11.95 -6.63 2.56
C ALA A 138 11.69 -7.01 4.03
N GLY A 139 12.69 -6.89 4.90
CA GLY A 139 12.57 -7.23 6.32
C GLY A 139 11.55 -6.36 7.06
N SER A 140 11.55 -5.04 6.83
CA SER A 140 10.60 -4.13 7.48
C SER A 140 9.19 -4.29 6.92
N LEU A 141 9.05 -4.59 5.62
CA LEU A 141 7.76 -4.96 5.03
C LEU A 141 7.15 -6.21 5.66
N ILE A 142 7.97 -7.23 5.96
CA ILE A 142 7.52 -8.44 6.67
C ILE A 142 6.99 -8.08 8.05
N ILE A 143 7.70 -7.22 8.79
CA ILE A 143 7.24 -6.76 10.12
C ILE A 143 5.90 -6.03 9.98
N LYS A 144 5.78 -5.06 9.05
CA LYS A 144 4.54 -4.31 8.82
C LYS A 144 3.37 -5.21 8.46
N PHE A 145 3.54 -6.16 7.55
CA PHE A 145 2.42 -7.02 7.13
C PHE A 145 1.99 -8.02 8.20
N ASN A 146 2.94 -8.60 8.95
CA ASN A 146 2.59 -9.43 10.10
C ASN A 146 1.90 -8.61 11.21
N ALA A 147 2.39 -7.41 11.47
CA ALA A 147 1.80 -6.49 12.43
C ALA A 147 0.38 -6.07 12.02
N LYS A 148 0.16 -5.76 10.73
CA LYS A 148 -1.16 -5.47 10.16
C LYS A 148 -2.14 -6.62 10.35
N LYS A 149 -1.70 -7.85 10.05
CA LYS A 149 -2.51 -9.06 10.27
C LYS A 149 -2.87 -9.22 11.74
N LEU A 150 -1.89 -9.15 12.64
CA LEU A 150 -2.13 -9.29 14.08
C LEU A 150 -3.04 -8.19 14.63
N LEU A 151 -2.87 -6.95 14.17
CA LEU A 151 -3.77 -5.85 14.53
C LEU A 151 -5.20 -6.12 14.07
N ARG A 152 -5.38 -6.70 12.87
CA ARG A 152 -6.70 -7.06 12.33
C ARG A 152 -7.36 -8.14 13.16
N GLU A 153 -6.60 -9.15 13.57
CA GLU A 153 -7.06 -10.22 14.46
C GLU A 153 -7.52 -9.63 15.80
N LEU A 154 -6.68 -8.83 16.46
CA LEU A 154 -7.02 -8.17 17.73
C LEU A 154 -8.25 -7.26 17.63
N PHE A 155 -8.34 -6.47 16.56
CA PHE A 155 -9.50 -5.62 16.29
C PHE A 155 -10.78 -6.43 16.08
N THR A 156 -10.70 -7.51 15.30
CA THR A 156 -11.86 -8.38 15.03
C THR A 156 -12.32 -9.09 16.30
N ASP A 157 -11.39 -9.62 17.10
CA ASP A 157 -11.72 -10.27 18.38
C ASP A 157 -12.41 -9.30 19.34
N TYR A 158 -11.92 -8.06 19.43
CA TYR A 158 -12.55 -7.02 20.24
C TYR A 158 -13.97 -6.69 19.75
N LEU A 159 -14.18 -6.54 18.44
CA LEU A 159 -15.51 -6.29 17.88
C LEU A 159 -16.49 -7.46 18.14
N LEU A 160 -15.99 -8.69 18.27
CA LEU A 160 -16.79 -9.85 18.65
C LEU A 160 -17.10 -9.92 20.15
N GLY A 161 -16.64 -8.94 20.94
CA GLY A 161 -16.87 -8.85 22.38
C GLY A 161 -15.85 -9.62 23.23
N ASN A 162 -14.78 -10.14 22.61
CA ASN A 162 -13.72 -10.82 23.35
C ASN A 162 -12.81 -9.81 24.06
N GLN A 163 -12.18 -10.25 25.15
CA GLN A 163 -11.13 -9.47 25.79
C GLN A 163 -9.89 -9.41 24.90
N LEU A 164 -9.26 -8.22 24.83
CA LEU A 164 -8.01 -8.04 24.09
C LEU A 164 -6.91 -8.91 24.71
N ASN A 165 -6.22 -9.67 23.85
CA ASN A 165 -5.06 -10.44 24.26
C ASN A 165 -3.87 -9.52 24.53
N ILE A 166 -3.64 -9.21 25.81
CA ILE A 166 -2.60 -8.27 26.26
C ILE A 166 -1.19 -8.72 25.82
N ARG A 167 -0.92 -10.03 25.77
CA ARG A 167 0.38 -10.54 25.33
C ARG A 167 0.64 -10.21 23.86
N GLN A 168 -0.36 -10.45 23.00
CA GLN A 168 -0.26 -10.14 21.57
C GLN A 168 -0.20 -8.63 21.33
N LEU A 169 -1.00 -7.84 22.06
CA LEU A 169 -0.98 -6.39 22.00
C LEU A 169 0.42 -5.83 22.32
N LYS A 170 1.04 -6.31 23.40
CA LYS A 170 2.39 -5.90 23.79
C LYS A 170 3.44 -6.29 22.75
N GLN A 171 3.34 -7.49 22.19
CA GLN A 171 4.23 -7.94 21.11
C GLN A 171 4.11 -7.04 19.87
N LEU A 172 2.88 -6.70 19.50
CA LEU A 172 2.59 -5.82 18.37
C LEU A 172 3.17 -4.43 18.60
N ALA A 173 2.92 -3.83 19.77
CA ALA A 173 3.44 -2.52 20.16
C ALA A 173 4.98 -2.47 20.08
N ILE A 174 5.68 -3.47 20.64
CA ILE A 174 7.15 -3.58 20.58
C ILE A 174 7.63 -3.68 19.12
N SER A 175 7.00 -4.52 18.30
CA SER A 175 7.42 -4.72 16.91
C SER A 175 7.30 -3.48 16.03
N LEU A 176 6.41 -2.55 16.41
CA LEU A 176 6.14 -1.31 15.69
C LEU A 176 6.77 -0.08 16.36
N PHE A 177 7.47 -0.26 17.48
CA PHE A 177 8.00 0.84 18.31
C PHE A 177 6.91 1.82 18.77
N LEU A 178 5.73 1.30 19.11
CA LEU A 178 4.57 2.08 19.57
C LEU A 178 4.27 1.84 21.05
N GLU A 179 3.55 2.77 21.66
CA GLU A 179 3.05 2.62 23.03
C GLU A 179 1.87 1.64 23.08
N GLU A 180 1.90 0.70 24.03
CA GLU A 180 0.86 -0.32 24.22
C GLU A 180 -0.50 0.31 24.53
N GLU A 181 -0.52 1.33 25.40
CA GLU A 181 -1.75 2.02 25.81
C GLU A 181 -2.38 2.79 24.65
N TRP A 182 -1.56 3.46 23.84
CA TRP A 182 -2.02 4.15 22.63
C TRP A 182 -2.66 3.15 21.67
N LEU A 183 -2.00 2.02 21.41
CA LEU A 183 -2.50 1.02 20.48
C LEU A 183 -3.81 0.39 20.99
N ARG A 184 -3.88 0.10 22.29
CA ARG A 184 -5.12 -0.35 22.95
C ARG A 184 -6.25 0.65 22.72
N PHE A 185 -6.01 1.92 23.01
CA PHE A 185 -6.99 2.98 22.85
C PHE A 185 -7.49 3.07 21.40
N LYS A 186 -6.59 3.01 20.41
CA LYS A 186 -6.94 3.03 18.99
C LYS A 186 -7.79 1.83 18.58
N ILE A 187 -7.42 0.62 19.01
CA ILE A 187 -8.22 -0.59 18.75
C ILE A 187 -9.64 -0.44 19.31
N THR A 188 -9.79 0.06 20.53
CA THR A 188 -11.10 0.15 21.19
C THR A 188 -11.99 1.30 20.73
N THR A 189 -11.43 2.28 20.01
CA THR A 189 -12.17 3.47 19.55
C THR A 189 -12.43 3.49 18.05
N ALA A 190 -11.67 2.71 17.28
CA ALA A 190 -11.85 2.62 15.84
C ALA A 190 -13.17 1.94 15.47
N SER A 191 -13.88 2.51 14.49
CA SER A 191 -15.08 1.88 13.90
C SER A 191 -14.76 0.99 12.70
N TYR A 192 -13.60 1.20 12.07
CA TYR A 192 -13.16 0.51 10.87
C TYR A 192 -11.68 0.14 11.01
N PHE A 193 -11.32 -1.04 10.52
CA PHE A 193 -9.93 -1.48 10.56
C PHE A 193 -9.03 -0.60 9.69
N GLY A 194 -9.49 -0.19 8.51
CA GLY A 194 -8.68 0.61 7.60
C GLY A 194 -8.33 1.98 8.18
N ALA A 195 -9.22 2.59 8.97
CA ALA A 195 -8.91 3.82 9.71
C ALA A 195 -7.88 3.58 10.82
N LEU A 196 -8.05 2.50 11.60
CA LEU A 196 -7.07 2.08 12.61
C LEU A 196 -5.68 1.85 12.00
N TRP A 197 -5.62 1.17 10.84
CA TRP A 197 -4.35 0.89 10.17
C TRP A 197 -3.68 2.15 9.63
N GLU A 198 -4.44 3.07 9.02
CA GLU A 198 -3.89 4.35 8.54
C GLU A 198 -3.27 5.17 9.69
N GLU A 199 -3.96 5.25 10.83
CA GLU A 199 -3.41 5.93 12.01
C GLU A 199 -2.18 5.21 12.58
N THR A 200 -2.15 3.89 12.53
CA THR A 200 -0.99 3.07 12.94
C THR A 200 0.20 3.32 12.01
N GLU A 201 0.01 3.34 10.69
CA GLU A 201 1.08 3.67 9.73
C GLU A 201 1.63 5.08 9.95
N LEU A 202 0.76 6.06 10.22
CA LEU A 202 1.20 7.40 10.57
C LEU A 202 2.04 7.41 11.85
N ALA A 203 1.59 6.72 12.90
CA ALA A 203 2.35 6.64 14.15
C ALA A 203 3.72 5.95 13.97
N ILE A 204 3.78 4.87 13.17
CA ILE A 204 5.05 4.20 12.82
C ILE A 204 6.01 5.19 12.13
N SER A 205 5.51 5.98 11.17
CA SER A 205 6.34 6.95 10.44
C SER A 205 6.95 8.02 11.36
N LEU A 206 6.24 8.41 12.43
CA LEU A 206 6.72 9.39 13.41
C LEU A 206 7.78 8.81 14.36
N GLN A 207 7.84 7.50 14.52
CA GLN A 207 8.80 6.80 15.40
C GLN A 207 10.13 6.49 14.71
N LYS A 208 10.51 7.29 13.69
CA LYS A 208 11.78 7.14 12.96
C LYS A 208 11.97 5.72 12.41
N TRP A 209 10.90 5.13 11.84
CA TRP A 209 10.93 3.80 11.24
C TRP A 209 12.09 3.60 10.26
N GLU A 210 12.39 4.62 9.45
CA GLU A 210 13.49 4.62 8.48
C GLU A 210 14.89 4.63 9.15
N GLU A 211 15.02 5.10 10.40
CA GLU A 211 16.29 5.01 11.14
C GLU A 211 16.53 3.57 11.64
N GLN A 212 15.46 2.86 12.03
CA GLN A 212 15.53 1.45 12.47
C GLN A 212 15.60 0.48 11.28
N HIS A 213 15.03 0.89 10.15
CA HIS A 213 14.98 0.11 8.92
C HIS A 213 15.40 0.99 7.72
N PRO A 214 16.71 1.29 7.59
CA PRO A 214 17.20 2.15 6.52
C PRO A 214 16.82 1.65 5.13
N ASP A 215 16.41 2.57 4.27
CA ASP A 215 16.11 2.26 2.88
C ASP A 215 17.33 1.64 2.18
N VAL A 216 17.04 0.70 1.29
CA VAL A 216 18.04 -0.01 0.50
C VAL A 216 17.87 0.30 -0.98
N HIS A 217 18.90 0.02 -1.76
CA HIS A 217 18.79 0.11 -3.20
C HIS A 217 17.67 -0.80 -3.73
N VAL A 218 16.84 -0.30 -4.65
CA VAL A 218 15.69 -1.04 -5.19
C VAL A 218 16.06 -2.40 -5.78
N ASP A 219 17.24 -2.54 -6.38
CA ASP A 219 17.68 -3.84 -6.92
C ASP A 219 17.96 -4.86 -5.80
N THR A 220 18.50 -4.41 -4.66
CA THR A 220 18.71 -5.23 -3.47
C THR A 220 17.37 -5.68 -2.89
N ALA A 221 16.41 -4.74 -2.73
CA ALA A 221 15.07 -5.07 -2.25
C ALA A 221 14.35 -6.05 -3.18
N ILE A 222 14.37 -5.82 -4.50
CA ILE A 222 13.78 -6.72 -5.50
C ILE A 222 14.43 -8.10 -5.43
N GLY A 223 15.76 -8.18 -5.31
CA GLY A 223 16.49 -9.43 -5.16
C GLY A 223 16.03 -10.23 -3.94
N HIS A 224 15.99 -9.57 -2.77
CA HIS A 224 15.53 -10.21 -1.52
C HIS A 224 14.07 -10.66 -1.61
N LEU A 225 13.16 -9.80 -2.11
CA LEU A 225 11.75 -10.13 -2.29
C LEU A 225 11.56 -11.34 -3.22
N ARG A 226 12.29 -11.40 -4.34
CA ARG A 226 12.23 -12.54 -5.26
C ARG A 226 12.71 -13.83 -4.61
N THR A 227 13.82 -13.79 -3.87
CA THR A 227 14.29 -14.96 -3.12
C THR A 227 13.22 -15.43 -2.14
N LEU A 228 12.73 -14.54 -1.26
CA LEU A 228 11.70 -14.85 -0.28
C LEU A 228 10.43 -15.45 -0.89
N LEU A 229 9.96 -14.91 -2.02
CA LEU A 229 8.74 -15.35 -2.70
C LEU A 229 8.90 -16.62 -3.55
N ASN A 230 10.14 -17.07 -3.76
CA ASN A 230 10.47 -18.30 -4.49
C ASN A 230 10.83 -19.45 -3.55
N THR A 231 11.37 -19.18 -2.36
CA THR A 231 11.50 -20.19 -1.31
C THR A 231 10.10 -20.51 -0.76
N LYS A 232 9.81 -21.78 -0.47
CA LYS A 232 8.59 -22.20 0.26
C LYS A 232 8.49 -21.65 1.71
N GLN A 233 9.30 -20.65 2.08
CA GLN A 233 9.35 -20.06 3.42
C GLN A 233 8.11 -19.24 3.79
N LEU A 234 7.22 -18.97 2.84
CA LEU A 234 5.98 -18.21 3.03
C LEU A 234 4.71 -19.06 2.77
N ALA A 235 4.85 -20.39 2.68
CA ALA A 235 3.75 -21.35 2.53
C ALA A 235 3.43 -22.05 3.86
#